data_AF-A0A538BD38-F1
#
_entry.id   AF-A0A538BD38-F1
#
_cell.length_a   1.000
_cell.length_b   1.000
_cell.length_c   1.000
_cell.angle_alpha   90.00
_cell.angle_beta   90.00
_cell.angle_gamma   90.00
#
_symmetry.space_group_name_H-M   'P 1'
#
loop_
_entity.id
_entity.type
_entity.pdbx_description
1 polymer ?
#
loop_
_entity_poly.entity_id
_entity_poly.type
_entity_poly.pdbx_seq_one_letter_code
_entity_poly.pdbx_strand_id
1 'polypeptide(L)'
;MRQRTDLSPGHITVIEGLRVTTPVRTLFDISAMAGPQRLAVAVEDAHITGQCPLEVLQQFYDELRRPGKRGMKKLGHILAERGPGYVPPQSWLQRRLVNVLVAGGLPKPKLEVQLPWRA
;
A
#
# COMPACT_ATOMS: atom_id res chain seq x y z
N MET A 1 -0.84 -28.46 2.26
CA MET A 1 -1.71 -27.30 1.95
C MET A 1 -1.62 -26.32 3.12
N ARG A 2 -1.15 -25.08 2.91
CA ARG A 2 -0.98 -24.10 4.00
C ARG A 2 -2.24 -23.24 4.10
N GLN A 3 -3.03 -23.44 5.16
CA GLN A 3 -4.23 -22.65 5.43
C GLN A 3 -3.89 -21.44 6.31
N ARG A 4 -4.51 -20.28 6.04
CA ARG A 4 -4.48 -19.13 6.95
C ARG A 4 -5.51 -19.35 8.07
N THR A 5 -5.05 -19.36 9.31
CA THR A 5 -5.90 -19.55 10.50
C THR A 5 -6.37 -18.24 11.14
N ASP A 6 -6.01 -17.10 10.55
CA ASP A 6 -6.26 -15.75 11.07
C ASP A 6 -7.27 -14.98 10.20
N LEU A 7 -8.11 -15.69 9.45
CA LEU A 7 -9.17 -15.10 8.65
C LEU A 7 -10.46 -15.02 9.49
N SER A 8 -10.85 -13.83 9.90
CA SER A 8 -12.12 -13.58 10.60
C SER A 8 -13.25 -13.28 9.61
N PRO A 9 -14.53 -13.38 10.01
CA PRO A 9 -15.65 -12.99 9.16
C PRO A 9 -15.56 -11.54 8.66
N GLY A 10 -15.03 -10.61 9.46
CA GLY A 10 -14.86 -9.20 9.07
C GLY A 10 -13.79 -8.98 7.99
N HIS A 11 -12.97 -9.99 7.68
CA HIS A 11 -11.99 -9.94 6.60
C HIS A 11 -12.58 -10.36 5.24
N ILE A 12 -13.86 -10.70 5.21
CA ILE A 12 -14.56 -11.25 4.04
C ILE A 12 -15.65 -10.26 3.63
N THR A 13 -15.75 -10.00 2.33
CA THR A 13 -16.85 -9.26 1.71
C THR A 13 -17.43 -10.08 0.55
N VAL A 14 -18.51 -9.59 -0.05
CA VAL A 14 -19.14 -10.23 -1.21
C VAL A 14 -19.08 -9.28 -2.40
N ILE A 15 -18.54 -9.77 -3.52
CA ILE A 15 -18.55 -9.07 -4.81
C ILE A 15 -19.21 -10.03 -5.80
N GLU A 16 -20.28 -9.58 -6.47
CA GLU A 16 -21.01 -10.39 -7.47
C GLU A 16 -21.43 -11.77 -6.96
N GLY A 17 -21.84 -11.86 -5.69
CA GLY A 17 -22.24 -13.13 -5.05
C GLY A 17 -21.08 -14.03 -4.59
N LEU A 18 -19.82 -13.66 -4.89
CA LEU A 18 -18.63 -14.39 -4.48
C LEU A 18 -18.05 -13.84 -3.19
N ARG A 19 -17.76 -14.74 -2.24
CA ARG A 19 -17.05 -14.39 -1.01
C ARG A 19 -15.57 -14.16 -1.31
N VAL A 20 -15.11 -12.94 -1.09
CA VAL A 20 -13.73 -12.50 -1.34
C VAL A 20 -13.16 -11.81 -0.11
N THR A 21 -11.85 -11.61 -0.06
CA THR A 21 -11.23 -10.82 1.01
C THR A 21 -11.51 -9.33 0.85
N THR A 22 -11.65 -8.61 1.96
CA THR A 22 -11.72 -7.13 1.93
C THR A 22 -10.45 -6.54 1.30
N PRO A 23 -10.45 -5.29 0.81
CA PRO A 23 -9.26 -4.67 0.23
C PRO A 23 -8.05 -4.71 1.19
N VAL A 24 -8.25 -4.31 2.45
CA VAL A 24 -7.19 -4.34 3.47
C VAL A 24 -6.65 -5.75 3.71
N ARG A 25 -7.53 -6.76 3.78
CA ARG A 25 -7.11 -8.16 3.92
C ARG A 25 -6.36 -8.64 2.69
N THR A 26 -6.80 -8.25 1.49
CA THR A 26 -6.17 -8.62 0.22
C THR A 26 -4.75 -8.08 0.16
N LEU A 27 -4.54 -6.79 0.43
CA LEU A 27 -3.21 -6.16 0.45
C LEU A 27 -2.28 -6.82 1.48
N PHE A 28 -2.81 -7.11 2.67
CA PHE A 28 -2.10 -7.83 3.71
C PHE A 28 -1.72 -9.24 3.24
N ASP A 29 -2.62 -9.95 2.56
CA ASP A 29 -2.45 -11.32 2.13
C ASP A 29 -1.43 -11.46 0.98
N ILE A 30 -1.55 -10.60 -0.05
CA ILE A 30 -0.65 -10.62 -1.20
C ILE A 30 0.77 -10.18 -0.85
N SER A 31 1.00 -9.55 0.31
CA SER A 31 2.35 -9.12 0.73
C SER A 31 3.35 -10.28 0.83
N ALA A 32 2.85 -11.49 1.08
CA ALA A 32 3.64 -12.73 1.13
C ALA A 32 4.07 -13.26 -0.26
N MET A 33 3.43 -12.80 -1.34
CA MET A 33 3.59 -13.31 -2.71
C MET A 33 4.08 -12.25 -3.69
N ALA A 34 3.56 -11.03 -3.61
CA ALA A 34 3.90 -9.94 -4.51
C ALA A 34 5.32 -9.43 -4.28
N GLY A 35 6.04 -9.08 -5.35
CA GLY A 35 7.32 -8.36 -5.24
C GLY A 35 7.14 -6.96 -4.61
N PRO A 36 8.21 -6.35 -4.04
CA PRO A 36 8.14 -5.04 -3.37
C PRO A 36 7.45 -3.96 -4.21
N GLN A 37 7.83 -3.84 -5.49
CA GLN A 37 7.32 -2.82 -6.39
C GLN A 37 5.82 -3.03 -6.68
N ARG A 38 5.40 -4.27 -6.96
CA ARG A 38 3.98 -4.59 -7.21
C ARG A 38 3.13 -4.36 -5.97
N LEU A 39 3.64 -4.70 -4.79
CA LEU A 39 2.94 -4.45 -3.52
C LEU A 39 2.82 -2.94 -3.25
N ALA A 40 3.90 -2.18 -3.47
CA ALA A 40 3.88 -0.74 -3.31
C ALA A 40 2.86 -0.09 -4.24
N VAL A 41 2.82 -0.49 -5.51
CA VAL A 41 1.81 -0.01 -6.47
C VAL A 41 0.38 -0.34 -6.00
N ALA A 42 0.12 -1.58 -5.59
CA ALA A 42 -1.21 -1.99 -5.14
C ALA A 42 -1.69 -1.23 -3.89
N VAL A 43 -0.81 -1.02 -2.91
CA VAL A 43 -1.12 -0.25 -1.71
C VAL A 43 -1.40 1.22 -2.05
N GLU A 44 -0.63 1.79 -2.97
CA GLU A 44 -0.82 3.19 -3.40
C GLU A 44 -2.12 3.37 -4.18
N ASP A 45 -2.41 2.45 -5.09
CA ASP A 45 -3.63 2.46 -5.89
C ASP A 45 -4.88 2.32 -5.02
N ALA A 46 -4.87 1.38 -4.06
CA ALA A 46 -5.97 1.22 -3.12
C ALA A 46 -6.18 2.45 -2.22
N HIS A 47 -5.10 3.17 -1.88
CA HIS A 47 -5.19 4.42 -1.13
C HIS A 47 -5.78 5.56 -1.97
N ILE A 48 -5.25 5.78 -3.18
CA ILE A 48 -5.71 6.85 -4.09
C ILE A 48 -7.17 6.65 -4.48
N THR A 49 -7.58 5.41 -4.76
CA THR A 49 -8.96 5.08 -5.15
C THR A 49 -9.95 5.04 -3.97
N GLY A 50 -9.48 5.25 -2.74
CA GLY A 50 -10.30 5.21 -1.53
C GLY A 50 -10.72 3.81 -1.09
N GLN A 51 -10.22 2.75 -1.74
CA GLN A 51 -10.52 1.35 -1.38
C GLN A 51 -9.88 0.93 -0.05
N CYS A 52 -8.74 1.53 0.32
CA CYS A 52 -8.05 1.26 1.58
C CYS A 52 -7.19 2.45 2.01
N PRO A 53 -7.64 3.24 3.01
CA PRO A 53 -6.80 4.25 3.66
C PRO A 53 -5.51 3.63 4.24
N LEU A 54 -4.40 4.35 4.19
CA LEU A 54 -3.11 3.83 4.68
C LEU A 54 -3.15 3.56 6.19
N GLU A 55 -3.92 4.36 6.94
CA GLU A 55 -4.15 4.22 8.38
C GLU A 55 -4.87 2.91 8.70
N VAL A 56 -5.87 2.55 7.88
CA VAL A 56 -6.60 1.28 8.00
C VAL A 56 -5.67 0.11 7.75
N LEU A 57 -4.80 0.20 6.72
CA LEU A 57 -3.81 -0.84 6.44
C LEU A 57 -2.73 -0.93 7.53
N GLN A 58 -2.31 0.20 8.10
CA GLN A 58 -1.35 0.26 9.21
C GLN A 58 -1.93 -0.41 10.45
N GLN A 59 -3.17 -0.06 10.84
CA GLN A 59 -3.85 -0.68 11.97
C GLN A 59 -3.98 -2.20 11.76
N PHE A 60 -4.45 -2.62 10.59
CA PHE A 60 -4.60 -4.04 10.26
C PHE A 60 -3.26 -4.79 10.25
N TYR A 61 -2.19 -4.13 9.79
CA TYR A 61 -0.84 -4.65 9.85
C TYR A 61 -0.39 -4.86 11.29
N ASP A 62 -0.60 -3.89 12.18
CA ASP A 62 -0.21 -4.01 13.58
C ASP A 62 -1.00 -5.06 14.35
N GLU A 63 -2.29 -5.22 14.05
CA GLU A 63 -3.15 -6.23 14.66
C GLU A 63 -2.73 -7.67 14.28
N LEU A 64 -2.35 -7.91 13.02
CA LEU A 64 -2.15 -9.28 12.50
C LEU A 64 -0.69 -9.66 12.21
N ARG A 65 0.26 -8.72 12.30
CA ARG A 65 1.68 -9.04 12.12
C ARG A 65 2.17 -9.94 13.26
N ARG A 66 3.02 -10.91 12.93
CA ARG A 66 3.71 -11.74 13.91
C ARG A 66 5.05 -12.23 13.37
N PRO A 67 6.01 -12.55 14.25
CA PRO A 67 7.28 -13.14 13.85
C PRO A 67 7.09 -14.33 12.90
N GLY A 68 7.95 -14.45 11.88
CA GLY A 68 7.90 -15.54 10.89
C GLY A 68 6.77 -15.44 9.84
N LYS A 69 5.86 -14.48 9.93
CA LYS A 69 4.83 -14.28 8.91
C LYS A 69 5.44 -13.64 7.66
N ARG A 70 5.32 -14.35 6.53
CA ARG A 70 5.87 -13.92 5.23
C ARG A 70 5.25 -12.60 4.79
N GLY A 71 6.06 -11.74 4.18
CA GLY A 71 5.61 -10.46 3.63
C GLY A 71 5.57 -9.30 4.63
N MET A 72 5.60 -9.56 5.95
CA MET A 72 5.45 -8.50 6.96
C MET A 72 6.56 -7.46 6.92
N LYS A 73 7.83 -7.87 6.78
CA LYS A 73 8.96 -6.92 6.66
C LYS A 73 8.78 -5.96 5.47
N LYS A 74 8.29 -6.50 4.34
CA LYS A 74 8.08 -5.73 3.10
C LYS A 74 6.90 -4.77 3.24
N LEU A 75 5.77 -5.25 3.76
CA LEU A 75 4.60 -4.41 4.00
C LEU A 75 4.92 -3.31 5.03
N GLY A 76 5.61 -3.65 6.11
CA GLY A 76 6.05 -2.67 7.11
C GLY A 76 6.99 -1.60 6.54
N HIS A 77 7.88 -1.95 5.62
CA HIS A 77 8.74 -0.97 4.95
C HIS A 77 7.92 0.01 4.08
N ILE A 78 6.98 -0.51 3.28
CA ILE A 78 6.10 0.31 2.45
C ILE A 78 5.25 1.27 3.31
N LEU A 79 4.73 0.78 4.43
CA LEU A 79 3.94 1.60 5.35
C LEU A 79 4.80 2.68 6.03
N ALA A 80 6.03 2.34 6.45
CA ALA A 80 6.95 3.30 7.05
C ALA A 80 7.36 4.42 6.07
N GLU A 81 7.52 4.12 4.79
CA GLU A 81 7.81 5.12 3.74
C GLU A 81 6.62 6.05 3.43
N ARG A 82 5.41 5.63 3.82
CA ARG A 82 4.13 6.28 3.47
C ARG A 82 3.34 6.73 4.70
N GLY A 83 4.04 7.06 5.78
CA GLY A 83 3.42 7.53 7.03
C GLY A 83 2.68 8.86 6.90
N PRO A 84 2.30 9.46 8.04
CA PRO A 84 1.54 10.72 8.07
C PRO A 84 2.14 11.81 7.18
N GLY A 85 1.29 12.46 6.37
CA GLY A 85 1.72 13.50 5.42
C GLY A 85 2.29 12.97 4.10
N TYR A 86 2.18 11.67 3.83
CA TYR A 86 2.50 11.11 2.52
C TYR A 86 1.59 11.69 1.43
N VAL A 87 2.21 12.33 0.43
CA VAL A 87 1.52 12.81 -0.77
C VAL A 87 1.74 11.81 -1.90
N PRO A 88 0.71 11.04 -2.31
CA PRO A 88 0.85 10.07 -3.38
C PRO A 88 1.01 10.76 -4.75
N PRO A 89 1.80 10.18 -5.66
CA PRO A 89 1.76 10.55 -7.06
C PRO A 89 0.33 10.45 -7.63
N GLN A 90 -0.14 11.49 -8.30
CA GLN A 90 -1.46 11.60 -8.92
C GLN A 90 -1.58 10.80 -10.23
N SER A 91 -0.48 10.25 -10.75
CA SER A 91 -0.49 9.42 -11.94
C SER A 91 0.67 8.42 -11.99
N TRP A 92 0.50 7.38 -12.81
CA TRP A 92 1.59 6.45 -13.12
C TRP A 92 2.82 7.15 -13.71
N LEU A 93 2.62 8.17 -14.56
CA LEU A 93 3.72 8.95 -15.14
C LEU A 93 4.49 9.72 -14.07
N GLN A 94 3.80 10.35 -13.12
CA GLN A 94 4.44 11.04 -12.02
C GLN A 94 5.22 10.09 -11.13
N ARG A 95 4.67 8.91 -10.81
CA ARG A 95 5.39 7.84 -10.09
C ARG A 95 6.67 7.44 -10.84
N ARG A 96 6.57 7.25 -12.16
CA ARG A 96 7.72 6.89 -13.01
C ARG A 96 8.78 8.01 -13.02
N LEU A 97 8.36 9.27 -13.11
CA LEU A 97 9.26 10.43 -13.05
C LEU A 97 10.04 10.45 -11.74
N VAL A 98 9.37 10.33 -10.60
CA VAL A 98 10.03 10.29 -9.27
C VAL A 98 11.09 9.19 -9.23
N ASN A 99 10.76 7.99 -9.70
CA ASN A 99 11.70 6.87 -9.71
C ASN A 99 12.93 7.15 -10.59
N VAL A 100 12.75 7.75 -11.76
CA VAL A 100 13.86 8.10 -12.66
C VAL A 100 14.75 9.17 -12.04
N LEU A 101 14.18 10.20 -11.41
CA LEU A 101 14.94 11.27 -10.77
C LEU A 101 15.81 10.73 -9.61
N VAL A 102 15.21 9.93 -8.72
CA VAL A 102 15.94 9.34 -7.58
C VAL A 102 16.99 8.34 -8.04
N ALA A 103 16.68 7.49 -9.03
CA ALA A 103 17.66 6.55 -9.60
C ALA A 103 18.83 7.28 -10.30
N GLY A 104 18.59 8.48 -10.82
CA GLY A 104 19.62 9.36 -11.38
C GLY A 104 20.44 10.15 -10.34
N GLY A 105 20.23 9.92 -9.04
CA GLY A 105 20.97 10.59 -7.97
C GLY A 105 20.44 11.96 -7.58
N LEU A 106 19.28 12.39 -8.11
CA LEU A 106 18.64 13.63 -7.72
C LEU A 106 17.85 13.45 -6.40
N PRO A 107 17.68 14.53 -5.61
CA PRO A 107 16.85 14.47 -4.42
C PRO A 107 15.40 14.13 -4.77
N LYS A 108 14.70 13.44 -3.85
CA LYS A 108 13.27 13.12 -4.00
C LYS A 108 12.48 14.44 -4.14
N PRO A 109 11.72 14.64 -5.24
CA PRO A 109 11.00 15.87 -5.45
C PRO A 109 9.83 16.01 -4.47
N LYS A 110 9.48 17.25 -4.12
CA LYS A 110 8.20 17.57 -3.49
C LYS A 110 7.11 17.54 -4.57
N LEU A 111 6.05 16.77 -4.33
CA LEU A 111 4.93 16.63 -5.27
C LEU A 111 3.81 17.60 -4.91
N GLU A 112 3.01 17.98 -5.91
CA GLU A 112 1.81 18.83 -5.75
C GLU A 112 2.06 20.15 -4.99
N VAL A 113 3.24 20.74 -5.18
CA VAL A 113 3.61 22.01 -4.53
C VAL A 113 2.79 23.15 -5.14
N GLN A 114 2.12 23.91 -4.29
CA GLN A 114 1.52 25.19 -4.68
C GLN A 114 2.64 26.18 -5.06
N LEU A 115 2.60 26.64 -6.31
CA LEU A 115 3.62 27.57 -6.81
C LEU A 115 3.29 28.98 -6.33
N PRO A 116 4.29 29.76 -5.86
CA PRO A 116 4.04 31.05 -5.21
C PRO A 116 3.44 32.11 -6.15
N TRP A 117 3.46 31.88 -7.46
CA TRP A 117 2.88 32.76 -8.48
C TRP A 117 1.54 32.26 -9.05
N ARG A 118 0.93 31.22 -8.47
CA ARG A 118 -0.37 30.66 -8.86
C ARG A 118 -1.34 30.58 -7.66
N ALA A 119 -1.44 31.67 -6.89
CA ALA A 119 -2.47 31.82 -5.86
C ALA A 119 -3.79 32.33 -6.47
#